data_AF-A0A1Y5GQB9-F1
#
_entry.id   AF-A0A1Y5GQB9-F1
#
_cell.length_a   1.000
_cell.length_b   1.000
_cell.length_c   1.000
_cell.angle_alpha   90.00
_cell.angle_beta   90.00
_cell.angle_gamma   90.00
#
_symmetry.space_group_name_H-M   'P 1'
#
loop_
_entity.id
_entity.type
_entity.pdbx_description
1 polymer ?
#
loop_
_entity_poly.entity_id
_entity_poly.type
_entity_poly.pdbx_seq_one_letter_code
_entity_poly.pdbx_strand_id
1 'polypeptide(L)'
;MSSVMNRKHIFTVEDAFYIEGRGVVLVGNCLVTKALLFPNQKLELVLPSGDLAVTEIIGVDYFTKCFSDNQAMGVLVALQHKEQAPLGTKVYAE
;
A
#
# COMPACT_ATOMS: atom_id res chain seq x y z
N MET A 1 -6.61 -18.45 21.07
CA MET A 1 -6.38 -17.02 21.37
C MET A 1 -5.89 -16.36 20.10
N SER A 2 -6.80 -15.94 19.22
CA SER A 2 -6.42 -15.15 18.04
C SER A 2 -6.21 -13.72 18.51
N SER A 3 -4.95 -13.30 18.59
CA SER A 3 -4.61 -11.89 18.61
C SER A 3 -5.25 -11.27 17.37
N VAL A 4 -6.35 -10.55 17.55
CA VAL A 4 -6.83 -9.60 16.54
C VAL A 4 -5.76 -8.52 16.53
N MET A 5 -4.67 -8.77 15.80
CA MET A 5 -3.69 -7.74 15.51
C MET A 5 -4.46 -6.59 14.89
N ASN A 6 -4.31 -5.41 15.47
CA ASN A 6 -5.11 -4.23 15.17
C ASN A 6 -4.62 -3.64 13.84
N ARG A 7 -4.86 -4.36 12.74
CA ARG A 7 -4.42 -4.02 11.39
C ARG A 7 -5.05 -2.69 10.98
N LYS A 8 -4.22 -1.69 10.69
CA LYS A 8 -4.71 -0.38 10.25
C LYS A 8 -4.84 -0.39 8.74
N HIS A 9 -6.06 -0.18 8.24
CA HIS A 9 -6.29 0.06 6.83
C HIS A 9 -5.68 1.41 6.45
N ILE A 10 -4.61 1.38 5.65
CA ILE A 10 -3.83 2.58 5.33
C ILE A 10 -4.42 3.30 4.13
N PHE A 11 -4.68 2.58 3.04
CA PHE A 11 -5.30 3.10 1.83
C PHE A 11 -5.87 1.98 0.98
N THR A 12 -6.75 2.36 0.05
CA THR A 12 -7.20 1.52 -1.05
C THR A 12 -6.39 1.89 -2.30
N VAL A 13 -5.91 0.90 -3.05
CA VAL A 13 -5.19 1.12 -4.30
C VAL A 13 -6.13 1.74 -5.33
N GLU A 14 -5.83 2.97 -5.73
CA GLU A 14 -6.53 3.73 -6.77
C GLU A 14 -5.73 3.78 -8.07
N ASP A 15 -4.41 3.60 -8.00
CA ASP A 15 -3.52 3.45 -9.13
C ASP A 15 -2.32 2.56 -8.76
N ALA A 16 -1.77 1.86 -9.74
CA ALA A 16 -0.59 1.03 -9.56
C ALA A 16 0.22 0.91 -10.84
N PHE A 17 1.54 1.05 -10.73
CA PHE A 17 2.44 0.95 -11.88
C PHE A 17 3.75 0.26 -11.54
N TYR A 18 4.31 -0.45 -12.51
CA TYR A 18 5.58 -1.16 -12.35
C TYR A 18 6.74 -0.25 -12.76
N ILE A 19 7.79 -0.22 -11.94
CA ILE A 19 9.07 0.40 -12.26
C ILE A 19 10.07 -0.72 -12.54
N GLU A 20 10.58 -0.75 -13.76
CA GLU A 20 11.53 -1.77 -14.22
C GLU A 20 12.76 -1.85 -13.31
N GLY A 21 13.08 -3.07 -12.85
CA GLY A 21 14.19 -3.35 -11.96
C GLY A 21 14.01 -2.86 -10.52
N ARG A 22 12.85 -2.28 -10.15
CA ARG A 22 12.59 -1.79 -8.78
C ARG A 22 11.40 -2.43 -8.09
N GLY A 23 10.27 -2.62 -8.78
CA GLY A 23 9.05 -3.19 -8.17
C GLY A 23 7.78 -2.49 -8.61
N VAL A 24 6.70 -2.62 -7.83
CA VAL A 24 5.40 -2.00 -8.11
C VAL A 24 5.15 -0.86 -7.14
N VAL A 25 4.71 0.29 -7.64
CA VAL A 25 4.24 1.41 -6.82
C VAL A 25 2.73 1.28 -6.67
N LEU A 26 2.26 1.26 -5.43
CA LEU A 26 0.84 1.29 -5.05
C LEU A 26 0.48 2.71 -4.64
N VAL A 27 -0.54 3.28 -5.26
CA VAL A 27 -0.97 4.66 -4.99
C VAL A 27 -2.41 4.67 -4.50
N GLY A 28 -2.68 5.45 -3.46
CA GLY A 28 -4.03 5.75 -3.02
C GLY A 28 -4.08 6.88 -2.03
N ASN A 29 -5.30 7.31 -1.70
CA ASN A 29 -5.51 8.31 -0.66
C ASN A 29 -5.28 7.67 0.72
N CYS A 30 -4.38 8.25 1.49
CA CYS A 30 -4.08 7.80 2.83
C CYS A 30 -5.25 8.09 3.76
N LEU A 31 -5.81 7.04 4.36
CA LEU A 31 -6.93 7.11 5.31
C LEU A 31 -6.46 7.42 6.73
N VAL A 32 -5.15 7.32 6.97
CA VAL A 32 -4.55 7.52 8.29
C VAL A 32 -3.67 8.76 8.23
N THR A 33 -4.06 9.79 8.98
CA THR A 33 -3.45 11.13 8.96
C THR A 33 -1.96 11.17 9.32
N LYS A 34 -1.38 10.04 9.77
CA LYS A 34 0.03 9.85 10.14
C LYS A 34 0.50 8.39 9.98
N ALA A 35 0.12 7.70 8.90
CA ALA A 35 0.72 6.38 8.64
C ALA A 35 2.22 6.55 8.42
N LEU A 36 3.03 6.14 9.39
CA LEU A 36 4.47 6.03 9.25
C LEU A 36 4.77 4.63 8.71
N LEU A 37 5.10 4.55 7.43
CA LEU A 37 5.52 3.32 6.78
C LEU A 37 7.04 3.35 6.61
N PHE A 38 7.68 2.23 6.86
CA PHE A 38 9.13 2.11 6.79
C PHE A 38 9.56 1.06 5.76
N PRO A 39 10.72 1.25 5.09
CA PRO A 39 11.33 0.19 4.31
C PRO A 39 11.49 -1.10 5.14
N ASN A 40 11.33 -2.25 4.49
CA ASN A 40 11.30 -3.60 5.06
C ASN A 40 10.11 -3.93 5.96
N GLN A 41 9.17 -3.00 6.17
CA GLN A 41 7.90 -3.31 6.81
C GLN A 41 7.05 -4.17 5.88
N LYS A 42 6.37 -5.17 6.44
CA LYS A 42 5.41 -5.99 5.69
C LYS A 42 4.07 -5.28 5.58
N LEU A 43 3.48 -5.35 4.39
CA LEU A 43 2.12 -4.93 4.12
C LEU A 43 1.28 -6.15 3.78
N GLU A 44 0.07 -6.17 4.35
CA GLU A 44 -0.96 -7.10 3.90
C GLU A 44 -1.81 -6.41 2.83
N LEU A 45 -2.01 -7.13 1.73
CA LEU A 45 -2.84 -6.72 0.61
C LEU A 45 -4.07 -7.64 0.59
N VAL A 46 -5.26 -7.06 0.74
CA VAL A 46 -6.51 -7.77 0.55
C VAL A 46 -7.04 -7.43 -0.84
N LEU A 47 -6.95 -8.40 -1.75
CA LEU A 47 -7.37 -8.28 -3.14
C LEU A 47 -8.90 -8.12 -3.23
N PRO A 48 -9.44 -7.55 -4.32
CA PRO A 48 -10.90 -7.48 -4.53
C PRO A 48 -11.59 -8.84 -4.53
N SER A 49 -10.88 -9.92 -4.87
CA SER A 49 -11.36 -11.30 -4.75
C SER A 49 -11.59 -11.76 -3.31
N GLY A 50 -10.99 -11.06 -2.33
CA GLY A 50 -10.92 -11.45 -0.93
C GLY A 50 -9.63 -12.20 -0.57
N ASP A 51 -8.79 -12.53 -1.56
CA ASP A 51 -7.50 -13.18 -1.33
C ASP A 51 -6.54 -12.26 -0.57
N LEU A 52 -5.69 -12.88 0.25
CA LEU A 52 -4.69 -12.18 1.04
C LEU A 52 -3.29 -12.43 0.46
N ALA A 53 -2.58 -11.36 0.18
CA ALA A 53 -1.17 -11.38 -0.17
C ALA A 53 -0.36 -10.57 0.85
N VAL A 54 0.92 -10.90 1.01
CA VAL A 54 1.85 -10.15 1.87
C VAL A 54 3.02 -9.72 1.02
N THR A 55 3.38 -8.45 1.12
CA THR A 55 4.52 -7.87 0.43
C THR A 55 5.38 -7.05 1.38
N GLU A 56 6.57 -6.67 0.94
CA GLU A 56 7.53 -5.89 1.70
C GLU A 56 7.72 -4.52 1.05
N ILE A 57 7.77 -3.48 1.88
CA ILE A 57 8.01 -2.11 1.44
C ILE A 57 9.48 -1.96 1.06
N ILE A 58 9.74 -1.52 -0.16
CA ILE A 58 11.07 -1.11 -0.61
C ILE A 58 11.28 0.38 -0.36
N GLY A 59 10.24 1.19 -0.57
CA GLY A 59 10.29 2.64 -0.39
C GLY A 59 8.91 3.25 -0.23
N VAL A 60 8.84 4.44 0.36
CA VAL A 60 7.59 5.17 0.61
C VAL A 60 7.78 6.62 0.22
N ASP A 61 6.87 7.13 -0.61
CA ASP A 61 6.81 8.54 -0.98
C ASP A 61 5.43 9.11 -0.64
N TYR A 62 5.41 10.24 0.06
CA TYR A 62 4.17 10.94 0.43
C TYR A 62 3.98 12.16 -0.47
N PHE A 63 2.80 12.28 -1.06
CA PHE A 63 2.46 13.38 -1.97
C PHE A 63 1.25 14.13 -1.43
N THR A 64 1.43 15.38 -1.02
CA THR A 64 0.29 16.25 -0.72
C THR A 64 -0.33 16.71 -2.03
N LYS A 65 -1.59 16.37 -2.27
CA LYS A 65 -2.30 16.86 -3.44
C LYS A 65 -2.54 18.37 -3.23
N CYS A 66 -2.07 19.20 -4.17
CA CYS A 66 -2.25 20.64 -4.08
C CYS A 66 -3.74 20.99 -3.91
N PHE A 67 -4.07 21.90 -2.99
CA PHE A 67 -5.43 22.37 -2.71
C PHE A 67 -6.40 21.35 -2.09
N SER A 68 -5.90 20.27 -1.45
CA SER A 68 -6.71 19.43 -0.58
C SER A 68 -5.93 18.96 0.64
N ASP A 69 -6.60 18.76 1.77
CA ASP A 69 -6.03 18.10 2.95
C ASP A 69 -5.82 16.59 2.74
N ASN A 70 -6.24 16.05 1.59
CA ASN A 70 -6.03 14.65 1.23
C ASN A 70 -4.55 14.41 0.89
N GLN A 71 -3.92 13.53 1.67
CA GLN A 71 -2.58 13.04 1.39
C GLN A 71 -2.68 11.81 0.50
N ALA A 72 -2.21 11.91 -0.74
CA ALA A 72 -1.96 10.74 -1.56
C ALA A 72 -0.63 10.12 -1.11
N MET A 73 -0.57 8.79 -1.09
CA MET A 73 0.63 8.06 -0.70
C MET A 73 0.99 7.06 -1.79
N GLY A 74 2.25 7.05 -2.18
CA GLY A 74 2.84 6.05 -3.06
C GLY A 74 3.74 5.13 -2.24
N VAL A 75 3.51 3.82 -2.32
CA VAL A 75 4.34 2.82 -1.66
C VAL A 75 4.96 1.91 -2.71
N LEU A 76 6.29 1.93 -2.82
CA LEU A 76 7.04 0.99 -3.63
C LEU A 76 7.20 -0.33 -2.88
N VAL A 77 6.72 -1.41 -3.47
CA VAL A 77 6.73 -2.75 -2.87
C VAL A 77 7.44 -3.77 -3.75
N ALA A 78 7.99 -4.80 -3.10
CA ALA A 78 8.67 -5.93 -3.73
C ALA A 78 7.70 -6.96 -4.35
N LEU A 79 6.67 -6.50 -5.08
CA LEU A 79 5.85 -7.40 -5.87
C LEU A 79 6.69 -7.93 -7.04
N GLN A 80 7.08 -9.22 -6.94
CA GLN A 80 7.98 -9.86 -7.91
C GLN A 80 7.30 -10.16 -9.25
N HIS A 81 5.97 -10.19 -9.29
CA HIS A 81 5.23 -10.39 -10.52
C HIS A 81 4.84 -9.04 -11.11
N LYS A 82 5.02 -8.88 -12.42
CA LYS A 82 4.61 -7.71 -13.23
C LYS A 82 3.11 -7.40 -13.17
N GLU A 83 2.35 -8.16 -12.39
CA GLU A 83 0.94 -7.92 -12.14
C GLU A 83 0.81 -6.74 -11.18
N GLN A 84 0.30 -5.64 -11.71
CA GLN A 84 -0.15 -4.52 -10.91
C GLN A 84 -1.12 -5.05 -9.85
N ALA A 85 -0.98 -4.62 -8.60
CA ALA A 85 -2.03 -4.93 -7.62
C ALA A 85 -3.36 -4.38 -8.16
N PRO A 86 -4.41 -5.21 -8.26
CA PRO A 86 -5.69 -4.78 -8.81
C PRO A 86 -6.22 -3.54 -8.08
N LEU A 87 -6.84 -2.62 -8.82
CA LEU A 87 -7.55 -1.49 -8.23
C LEU A 87 -8.59 -1.98 -7.22
N GLY A 88 -8.75 -1.25 -6.12
CA GLY A 88 -9.61 -1.66 -5.02
C GLY A 88 -8.96 -2.61 -4.01
N THR A 89 -7.70 -3.02 -4.25
CA THR A 89 -6.90 -3.74 -3.23
C THR A 89 -6.77 -2.87 -1.99
N LYS A 90 -7.03 -3.44 -0.81
CA LYS A 90 -6.90 -2.74 0.47
C LYS A 90 -5.55 -3.03 1.09
N VAL A 91 -4.84 -1.98 1.49
CA VAL A 91 -3.49 -2.08 2.06
C VAL A 91 -3.55 -1.90 3.57
N TYR A 92 -3.04 -2.88 4.31
CA TYR A 92 -2.98 -2.86 5.76
C TYR A 92 -1.53 -2.91 6.25
N ALA A 93 -1.28 -2.20 7.34
CA ALA A 93 -0.04 -2.30 8.10
C ALA A 93 -0.34 -2.58 9.58
N GLU A 94 0.62 -3.21 10.26
CA GLU A 94 0.66 -3.33 11.73
C GLU A 94 0.97 -1.99 12.41
#